data_AF-A0A284QKS0-F1
#
_entry.id   AF-A0A284QKS0-F1
#
_cell.length_a   1.000
_cell.length_b   1.000
_cell.length_c   1.000
_cell.angle_alpha   90.00
_cell.angle_beta   90.00
_cell.angle_gamma   90.00
#
_symmetry.space_group_name_H-M   'P 1'
#
loop_
_entity.id
_entity.type
_entity.pdbx_description
1 polymer ?
#
loop_
_entity_poly.entity_id
_entity_poly.type
_entity_poly.pdbx_seq_one_letter_code
_entity_poly.pdbx_strand_id
1 'polypeptide(L)' 'MSEMPRDHEHRTAWIGQPFPLDLSWVVERMGSVPLQYPTLKMGYSSTVPPITLEQRRKDGARIANLLRKERLAARPPAC' A
#
# COMPACT_ATOMS: atom_id res chain seq x y z
N MET A 1 -4.23 20.53 1.68
CA MET A 1 -4.03 20.43 0.21
C MET A 1 -3.09 19.26 -0.03
N SER A 2 -3.35 18.42 -1.03
CA SER A 2 -2.54 17.24 -1.35
C SER A 2 -1.12 17.65 -1.78
N GLU A 3 -0.08 16.97 -1.26
CA GLU A 3 1.33 17.23 -1.63
C GLU A 3 1.76 16.51 -2.92
N MET A 4 0.90 15.68 -3.52
CA MET A 4 1.29 14.81 -4.65
C MET A 4 1.93 15.53 -5.84
N PRO A 5 1.44 16.70 -6.32
CA PRO A 5 2.12 17.41 -7.40
C PRO A 5 3.55 17.81 -7.02
N ARG A 6 3.77 18.23 -5.77
CA ARG A 6 5.10 18.59 -5.28
C ARG A 6 6.03 17.38 -5.19
N ASP A 7 5.48 16.21 -4.85
CA ASP A 7 6.26 14.97 -4.83
C ASP A 7 6.77 14.61 -6.24
N HIS A 8 5.92 14.77 -7.27
CA HIS A 8 6.24 14.43 -8.66
C HIS A 8 7.01 15.53 -9.40
N GLU A 9 7.02 16.75 -8.90
CA GLU A 9 7.76 17.86 -9.49
C GLU A 9 9.13 18.04 -8.83
N HIS A 10 9.17 18.05 -7.49
CA HIS A 10 10.34 18.49 -6.72
C HIS A 10 11.02 17.38 -5.93
N ARG A 11 10.32 16.28 -5.61
CA ARG A 11 10.86 15.16 -4.81
C ARG A 11 11.09 13.91 -5.66
N THR A 12 11.27 14.06 -6.97
CA THR A 12 11.54 12.94 -7.88
C THR A 12 13.02 12.59 -7.93
N ALA A 13 13.27 11.31 -8.18
CA ALA A 13 14.58 10.81 -8.54
C ALA A 13 14.42 9.90 -9.76
N TRP A 14 15.36 9.97 -10.69
CA TRP A 14 15.36 9.19 -11.92
C TRP A 14 16.58 8.29 -11.95
N ILE A 15 16.39 7.03 -12.37
CA ILE A 15 17.49 6.16 -12.76
C ILE A 15 17.66 6.33 -14.27
N GLY A 16 18.68 7.09 -14.69
CA GLY A 16 18.92 7.43 -16.09
C GLY A 16 18.49 8.86 -16.44
N GLN A 17 18.21 9.11 -17.73
CA GLN A 17 17.78 10.43 -18.20
C GLN A 17 16.34 10.72 -17.75
N PRO A 18 16.06 11.91 -17.22
CA PRO A 18 14.70 12.28 -16.81
C PRO A 18 13.77 12.41 -18.02
N PHE A 19 12.49 12.09 -17.82
CA PHE A 19 11.44 12.24 -18.83
C PHE A 19 10.45 13.33 -18.39
N PRO A 20 10.03 14.26 -19.27
CA PRO A 20 9.09 15.31 -18.90
C PRO A 20 7.73 14.70 -18.55
N LEU A 21 7.25 15.00 -17.34
CA LEU A 21 5.94 14.56 -16.86
C LEU A 21 4.90 15.66 -17.07
N ASP A 22 3.75 15.30 -17.62
CA ASP A 22 2.57 16.18 -17.63
C ASP A 22 1.83 16.05 -16.29
N LEU A 23 2.05 17.03 -15.41
CA LEU A 23 1.48 17.06 -14.07
C LEU A 23 0.05 17.64 -14.02
N SER A 24 -0.48 18.17 -15.13
CA SER A 24 -1.84 18.73 -15.15
C SER A 24 -2.91 17.68 -14.83
N TRP A 25 -2.69 16.44 -15.28
CA TRP A 25 -3.56 15.28 -15.04
C TRP A 25 -3.56 14.79 -13.59
N VAL A 26 -2.47 15.02 -12.87
CA VAL A 26 -2.34 14.58 -11.46
C VAL A 26 -3.37 15.32 -10.61
N VAL A 27 -3.59 16.62 -10.89
CA VAL A 27 -4.56 17.46 -10.19
C VAL A 27 -5.99 16.99 -10.43
N GLU A 28 -6.33 16.63 -11.67
CA GLU A 28 -7.69 16.18 -12.05
C GLU A 28 -8.10 14.87 -11.38
N ARG A 29 -7.14 13.96 -11.12
CA ARG A 29 -7.41 12.63 -10.56
C ARG A 29 -7.30 12.54 -9.05
N MET A 30 -6.97 13.62 -8.34
CA MET A 30 -6.75 13.61 -6.87
C MET A 30 -7.97 13.17 -6.03
N GLY A 31 -9.19 13.24 -6.58
CA GLY A 31 -10.40 12.75 -5.92
C GLY A 31 -10.77 11.30 -6.24
N SER A 32 -10.08 10.67 -7.19
CA SER A 32 -10.39 9.31 -7.65
C SER A 32 -9.44 8.30 -7.04
N VAL A 33 -9.96 7.12 -6.69
CA VAL A 33 -9.14 6.01 -6.21
C VAL A 33 -8.19 5.58 -7.33
N PRO A 34 -6.87 5.56 -7.11
CA PRO A 34 -5.93 5.22 -8.17
C PRO A 34 -6.11 3.78 -8.63
N LEU A 35 -6.04 3.59 -9.94
CA LEU A 35 -6.18 2.29 -10.59
C LEU A 35 -4.83 1.56 -10.56
N GLN A 36 -4.59 0.72 -9.55
CA GLN A 36 -3.32 0.00 -9.42
C GLN A 36 -3.39 -1.41 -10.01
N TYR A 37 -4.33 -2.25 -9.56
CA TYR A 37 -4.50 -3.64 -10.03
C TYR A 37 -5.97 -3.99 -10.25
N PRO A 38 -6.61 -3.43 -11.29
CA PRO A 38 -8.05 -3.56 -11.49
C PRO A 38 -8.52 -4.99 -11.74
N THR A 39 -7.68 -5.82 -12.36
CA THR A 39 -7.96 -7.23 -12.65
C THR A 39 -7.72 -8.12 -11.44
N LEU A 40 -6.67 -7.86 -10.66
CA LEU A 40 -6.32 -8.66 -9.48
C LEU A 40 -7.16 -8.32 -8.24
N LYS A 41 -7.92 -7.21 -8.27
CA LYS A 41 -8.72 -6.72 -7.13
C LYS A 41 -7.89 -6.57 -5.86
N MET A 42 -6.70 -6.00 -6.00
CA MET A 42 -5.75 -5.78 -4.90
C MET A 42 -5.48 -4.29 -4.66
N GLY A 43 -4.91 -3.98 -3.49
CA GLY A 43 -4.58 -2.61 -3.08
C GLY A 43 -5.82 -1.71 -3.10
N TYR A 44 -5.70 -0.57 -3.78
CA TYR A 44 -6.79 0.39 -3.96
C TYR A 44 -7.98 -0.13 -4.77
N SER A 45 -7.81 -1.22 -5.53
CA SER A 45 -8.87 -1.85 -6.33
C SER A 45 -9.53 -3.03 -5.61
N SER A 46 -9.22 -3.27 -4.33
CA SER A 46 -9.82 -4.35 -3.54
C SER A 46 -11.28 -4.09 -3.23
N THR A 47 -12.11 -5.12 -3.38
CA THR A 47 -13.52 -5.13 -2.95
C THR A 47 -13.68 -5.74 -1.55
N VAL A 48 -12.59 -6.23 -0.95
CA VAL A 48 -12.62 -6.81 0.39
C VAL A 48 -12.79 -5.69 1.42
N PRO A 49 -13.78 -5.76 2.32
CA PRO A 49 -13.96 -4.76 3.36
C PRO A 49 -12.70 -4.59 4.23
N PRO A 50 -12.38 -3.37 4.65
CA PRO A 50 -11.23 -3.14 5.50
C PRO A 50 -11.44 -3.79 6.88
N ILE A 51 -10.45 -4.54 7.34
CA ILE A 51 -10.42 -5.11 8.68
C ILE A 51 -10.02 -4.04 9.71
N THR A 52 -10.72 -4.00 10.83
CA THR A 52 -10.40 -3.07 11.93
C THR A 52 -9.02 -3.38 12.51
N LEU A 53 -8.42 -2.40 13.18
CA LEU A 53 -7.12 -2.60 13.83
C LEU A 53 -7.21 -3.67 14.93
N GLU A 54 -8.31 -3.70 15.68
CA GLU A 54 -8.54 -4.69 16.72
C GLU A 54 -8.66 -6.10 16.15
N GLN A 55 -9.43 -6.25 15.07
CA GLN A 55 -9.57 -7.54 14.38
C GLN A 55 -8.23 -8.02 13.83
N ARG A 56 -7.44 -7.11 13.22
CA ARG A 56 -6.06 -7.41 12.77
C ARG A 56 -5.18 -7.94 13.89
N ARG A 57 -5.21 -7.30 15.06
CA ARG A 57 -4.44 -7.73 16.24
C ARG A 57 -4.89 -9.11 16.73
N LYS A 58 -6.20 -9.34 16.80
CA LYS A 58 -6.77 -10.64 17.21
C LYS A 58 -6.38 -11.76 16.27
N ASP A 59 -6.48 -11.53 14.96
CA ASP A 59 -6.08 -12.51 13.95
C ASP A 59 -4.59 -12.77 13.95
N GLY A 60 -3.76 -11.71 14.09
CA GLY A 60 -2.32 -11.85 14.23
C GLY A 60 -1.91 -12.69 15.43
N ALA A 61 -2.49 -12.44 16.61
CA ALA A 61 -2.22 -13.22 17.82
C ALA A 61 -2.63 -14.69 17.67
N ARG A 62 -3.79 -14.94 17.04
CA ARG A 62 -4.28 -16.30 16.74
C ARG A 62 -3.30 -17.05 15.82
N ILE A 63 -2.86 -16.41 14.73
CA ILE A 63 -1.91 -17.00 13.78
C ILE A 63 -0.56 -17.26 14.46
N ALA A 64 -0.04 -16.31 15.23
CA ALA A 64 1.20 -16.49 15.98
C ALA A 64 1.13 -17.67 16.97
N ASN A 65 -0.01 -17.86 17.63
CA ASN A 65 -0.22 -19.00 18.53
C ASN A 65 -0.23 -20.34 17.79
N LEU A 66 -0.88 -20.39 16.63
CA LEU A 66 -0.93 -21.58 15.78
C LEU A 66 0.48 -21.96 15.28
N LEU A 67 1.21 -20.99 14.75
CA LEU A 67 2.53 -21.18 14.15
C LEU A 67 3.64 -21.42 15.19
N ARG A 68 3.38 -21.20 16.48
CA ARG A 68 4.38 -21.37 17.55
C ARG A 68 5.00 -22.77 17.59
N LYS A 69 4.23 -23.79 17.21
CA LYS A 69 4.67 -25.19 17.20
C LYS A 69 5.31 -25.61 15.88
N GLU A 70 5.21 -24.76 14.86
CA GLU A 70 5.69 -25.12 13.52
C GLU A 70 7.16 -24.80 13.37
N ARG A 71 7.95 -25.86 13.21
CA ARG A 71 9.42 -25.80 13.11
C ARG A 71 9.93 -24.89 11.98
N LEU A 72 9.18 -24.81 10.87
CA LEU A 72 9.56 -24.02 9.70
C LEU A 72 9.00 -22.59 9.73
N ALA A 73 8.14 -22.26 10.70
CA ALA A 73 7.59 -20.92 10.79
C ALA A 73 8.64 -19.94 11.32
N ALA A 74 8.77 -18.81 10.64
CA ALA A 74 9.56 -17.69 11.15
C ALA A 74 8.94 -17.19 12.46
N ARG A 75 9.80 -16.81 13.42
CA ARG A 75 9.32 -16.19 14.66
C ARG A 75 8.76 -14.80 14.32
N PRO A 76 7.68 -14.36 14.99
CA PRO A 76 7.20 -13.00 14.82
C PRO A 76 8.28 -12.00 15.27
N PRO A 77 8.30 -10.79 14.68
CA PRO A 77 9.22 -9.74 15.11
C PRO A 77 8.99 -9.42 16.59
N ALA A 78 10.08 -9.13 17.32
CA ALA A 78 9.98 -8.65 18.69
C ALA A 78 9.33 -7.25 18.67
N CYS A 79 8.22 -7.11 19.39
CA CYS A 79 7.53 -5.84 19.61
C CYS A 79 8.31 -4.96 20.58
#